data_AF-A0A2H0Q6A4-F1
#
_entry.id   AF-A0A2H0Q6A4-F1
#
_cell.length_a   1.000
_cell.length_b   1.000
_cell.length_c   1.000
_cell.angle_alpha   90.00
_cell.angle_beta   90.00
_cell.angle_gamma   90.00
#
_symmetry.space_group_name_H-M   'P 1'
#
loop_
_entity.id
_entity.type
_entity.pdbx_description
1 polymer ?
#
loop_
_entity_poly.entity_id
_entity_poly.type
_entity_poly.pdbx_seq_one_letter_code
_entity_poly.pdbx_strand_id
1 'polypeptide(L)'
;MKKLLIIFSIFGVSVAIGLLLFNNTKVNQTSPTVLNSIQEEKKSLNSNQMKKLSIRKSKKTQPNDLSLADYYKDLNHFINYGVEKNNEICRSKFKQISRDKNFLDKDSDFFKTQEGTEKLMDFFTELSRISNEGDIADGTIEKIMLSDDWDPLEIKTKMSQSVICQDVNYTNLTHSMIRSFTNKNLKDDKRDSMLFMTVFMASAFSGNRKPIEYKFFAMEVLFGLLDNNLIPSKYGEELVSLRQRIIQNVQNFESDFSEKNDKRTNQELLRSYMEYSEDVHTQINEITENIISEMPRS
;
A
#
# COMPACT_ATOMS: atom_id res chain seq x y z
N MET A 1 31.89 -9.36 -11.56
CA MET A 1 30.57 -9.45 -12.25
C MET A 1 29.65 -10.54 -11.65
N LYS A 2 29.50 -10.62 -10.31
CA LYS A 2 28.55 -11.57 -9.65
C LYS A 2 27.51 -10.89 -8.76
N LYS A 3 27.57 -9.56 -8.59
CA LYS A 3 26.63 -8.78 -7.75
C LYS A 3 25.47 -8.13 -8.53
N LEU A 4 25.51 -8.09 -9.87
CA LEU A 4 24.43 -7.51 -10.69
C LEU A 4 23.23 -8.45 -10.90
N LEU A 5 23.38 -9.75 -10.66
CA LEU A 5 22.34 -10.76 -10.93
C LEU A 5 21.34 -10.95 -9.76
N ILE A 6 21.63 -10.41 -8.57
CA ILE A 6 20.76 -10.57 -7.39
C ILE A 6 19.71 -9.45 -7.29
N ILE A 7 19.98 -8.27 -7.88
CA ILE A 7 19.05 -7.13 -7.83
C ILE A 7 17.90 -7.31 -8.84
N PHE A 8 18.14 -7.97 -9.97
CA PHE A 8 17.08 -8.35 -10.91
C PHE A 8 16.19 -9.50 -10.39
N SER A 9 16.66 -10.33 -9.44
CA SER A 9 15.89 -11.48 -8.96
C SER A 9 14.86 -11.13 -7.87
N ILE A 10 15.01 -10.01 -7.14
CA ILE A 10 14.04 -9.62 -6.11
C ILE A 10 12.87 -8.86 -6.77
N PHE A 11 13.17 -7.96 -7.71
CA PHE A 11 12.16 -7.16 -8.41
C PHE A 11 11.34 -7.98 -9.42
N GLY A 12 12.00 -8.90 -10.14
CA GLY A 12 11.32 -9.84 -11.04
C GLY A 12 10.41 -10.81 -10.30
N VAL A 13 10.74 -11.16 -9.04
CA VAL A 13 9.89 -12.02 -8.20
C VAL A 13 8.66 -11.27 -7.69
N SER A 14 8.76 -9.97 -7.35
CA SER A 14 7.59 -9.18 -6.93
C SER A 14 6.58 -8.97 -8.08
N VAL A 15 7.07 -8.67 -9.30
CA VAL A 15 6.21 -8.56 -10.50
C VAL A 15 5.68 -9.93 -10.94
N ALA A 16 6.50 -10.99 -10.87
CA ALA A 16 6.06 -12.35 -11.18
C ALA A 16 5.07 -12.90 -10.16
N ILE A 17 5.17 -12.54 -8.88
CA ILE A 17 4.18 -12.90 -7.84
C ILE A 17 2.87 -12.16 -8.12
N GLY A 18 2.91 -10.87 -8.49
CA GLY A 18 1.73 -10.12 -8.94
C GLY A 18 1.05 -10.76 -10.15
N LEU A 19 1.82 -11.26 -11.13
CA LEU A 19 1.30 -11.96 -12.31
C LEU A 19 0.86 -13.42 -12.03
N LEU A 20 1.51 -14.13 -11.11
CA LEU A 20 1.13 -15.49 -10.71
C LEU A 20 -0.15 -15.50 -9.86
N LEU A 21 -0.36 -14.47 -9.03
CA LEU A 21 -1.63 -14.25 -8.33
C LEU A 21 -2.78 -13.98 -9.33
N PHE A 22 -2.49 -13.36 -10.47
CA PHE A 22 -3.44 -13.15 -11.57
C PHE A 22 -3.87 -14.46 -12.26
N ASN A 23 -2.96 -15.44 -12.37
CA ASN A 23 -3.22 -16.69 -13.09
C ASN A 23 -3.86 -17.80 -12.23
N ASN A 24 -3.72 -17.73 -10.90
CA ASN A 24 -4.26 -18.74 -9.98
C ASN A 24 -5.63 -18.40 -9.38
N THR A 25 -6.09 -17.15 -9.51
CA THR A 25 -7.51 -16.85 -9.38
C THR A 25 -8.20 -17.28 -10.67
N LYS A 26 -8.76 -18.49 -10.70
CA LYS A 26 -9.89 -18.77 -11.59
C LYS A 26 -10.99 -17.77 -11.25
N VAL A 27 -10.98 -16.68 -12.02
CA VAL A 27 -12.01 -15.64 -12.05
C VAL A 27 -13.34 -16.36 -12.23
N ASN A 28 -14.15 -16.40 -11.17
CA ASN A 28 -15.58 -16.63 -11.32
C ASN A 28 -16.14 -15.41 -12.07
N GLN A 29 -16.15 -15.54 -13.39
CA GLN A 29 -16.91 -14.79 -14.39
C GLN A 29 -17.42 -13.42 -13.94
N THR A 30 -16.56 -12.40 -14.05
CA THR A 30 -17.01 -11.03 -14.28
C THR A 30 -17.77 -11.00 -15.60
N SER A 31 -19.01 -10.50 -15.57
CA SER A 31 -19.90 -10.44 -16.74
C SER A 31 -19.23 -9.72 -17.92
N PRO A 32 -19.32 -10.25 -19.18
CA PRO A 32 -18.71 -9.64 -20.37
C PRO A 32 -19.10 -8.18 -20.61
N THR A 33 -20.23 -7.75 -20.06
CA THR A 33 -20.74 -6.39 -20.15
C THR A 33 -19.89 -5.38 -19.37
N VAL A 34 -19.27 -5.80 -18.26
CA VAL A 34 -18.40 -4.95 -17.41
C VAL A 34 -17.03 -4.76 -18.07
N LEU A 35 -16.53 -5.77 -18.79
CA LEU A 35 -15.23 -5.69 -19.45
C LEU A 35 -15.24 -4.70 -20.64
N ASN A 36 -16.36 -4.59 -21.33
CA ASN A 36 -16.51 -3.69 -22.47
C ASN A 36 -16.73 -2.23 -22.04
N SER A 37 -17.46 -1.97 -20.95
CA SER A 37 -17.58 -0.61 -20.40
C SER A 37 -16.23 -0.09 -19.89
N ILE A 38 -15.40 -0.95 -19.27
CA ILE A 38 -14.03 -0.61 -18.82
C ILE A 38 -13.10 -0.24 -20.00
N GLN A 39 -13.28 -0.84 -21.19
CA GLN A 39 -12.47 -0.51 -22.37
C GLN A 39 -12.86 0.83 -23.01
N GLU A 40 -14.14 1.19 -22.98
CA GLU A 40 -14.62 2.48 -23.46
C GLU A 40 -14.25 3.63 -22.49
N GLU A 41 -14.29 3.37 -21.18
CA GLU A 41 -13.85 4.33 -20.16
C GLU A 41 -12.32 4.57 -20.19
N LYS A 42 -11.52 3.54 -20.50
CA LYS A 42 -10.06 3.64 -20.74
C LYS A 42 -9.69 4.65 -21.82
N LYS A 43 -10.53 4.81 -22.86
CA LYS A 43 -10.28 5.77 -23.95
C LYS A 43 -10.68 7.20 -23.58
N SER A 44 -11.69 7.38 -22.71
CA SER A 44 -12.18 8.70 -22.32
C SER A 44 -11.40 9.32 -21.14
N LEU A 45 -10.89 8.50 -20.22
CA LEU A 45 -10.09 8.94 -19.07
C LEU A 45 -8.69 9.46 -19.47
N ASN A 46 -8.06 8.85 -20.49
CA ASN A 46 -6.70 9.19 -20.93
C ASN A 46 -6.57 10.60 -21.54
N SER A 47 -7.64 11.17 -22.12
CA SER A 47 -7.56 12.52 -22.74
C SER A 47 -8.03 13.66 -21.83
N ASN A 48 -8.90 13.38 -20.87
CA ASN A 48 -9.63 14.42 -20.13
C ASN A 48 -9.08 14.69 -18.71
N GLN A 49 -8.38 13.74 -18.07
CA GLN A 49 -7.80 13.95 -16.75
C GLN A 49 -6.35 14.49 -16.80
N MET A 50 -5.53 14.10 -17.79
CA MET A 50 -4.19 14.68 -17.97
C MET A 50 -4.22 16.19 -18.26
N LYS A 51 -5.32 16.73 -18.83
CA LYS A 51 -5.49 18.17 -19.05
C LYS A 51 -6.02 18.94 -17.84
N LYS A 52 -6.55 18.28 -16.80
CA LYS A 52 -7.14 18.92 -15.62
C LYS A 52 -6.19 19.06 -14.43
N LEU A 53 -4.97 18.51 -14.50
CA LEU A 53 -3.87 18.82 -13.57
C LEU A 53 -3.26 20.20 -13.88
N SER A 54 -4.11 21.23 -13.99
CA SER A 54 -3.67 22.62 -14.04
C SER A 54 -3.06 23.00 -12.70
N ILE A 55 -1.74 22.84 -12.62
CA ILE A 55 -0.76 23.49 -11.75
C ILE A 55 -1.42 24.20 -10.56
N ARG A 56 -1.73 23.46 -9.50
CA ARG A 56 -1.89 24.05 -8.17
C ARG A 56 -0.47 24.46 -7.75
N LYS A 57 -0.18 25.77 -7.77
CA LYS A 57 1.05 26.31 -7.18
C LYS A 57 1.00 26.05 -5.68
N SER A 58 1.57 24.94 -5.24
CA SER A 58 1.83 24.66 -3.83
C SER A 58 2.74 25.77 -3.29
N LYS A 59 2.46 26.19 -2.05
CA LYS A 59 3.29 27.14 -1.31
C LYS A 59 4.74 26.69 -1.39
N LYS A 60 5.64 27.60 -1.80
CA LYS A 60 7.09 27.41 -1.70
C LYS A 60 7.42 27.08 -0.23
N THR A 61 7.66 25.81 0.06
CA THR A 61 8.36 25.41 1.28
C THR A 61 9.75 26.01 1.15
N GLN A 62 10.11 26.96 2.00
CA GLN A 62 11.47 27.51 1.99
C GLN A 62 12.46 26.35 2.23
N PRO A 63 13.56 26.27 1.46
CA PRO A 63 14.59 25.29 1.75
C PRO A 63 15.19 25.64 3.12
N ASN A 64 15.06 24.74 4.08
CA ASN A 64 15.89 24.80 5.28
C ASN A 64 17.35 24.63 4.83
N ASP A 65 18.24 25.45 5.39
CA ASP A 65 19.69 25.58 5.15
C ASP A 65 20.55 24.31 5.39
N LEU A 66 19.96 23.11 5.44
CA LEU A 66 20.71 21.87 5.58
C LEU A 66 21.45 21.52 4.29
N SER A 67 22.69 21.03 4.44
CA SER A 67 23.44 20.55 3.28
C SER A 67 22.79 19.27 2.72
N LEU A 68 22.98 19.01 1.43
CA LEU A 68 22.53 17.77 0.80
C LEU A 68 23.02 16.52 1.55
N ALA A 69 24.26 16.56 2.06
CA ALA A 69 24.86 15.49 2.85
C ALA A 69 24.09 15.24 4.16
N ASP A 70 23.55 16.28 4.79
CA ASP A 70 22.73 16.16 5.98
C ASP A 70 21.39 15.49 5.67
N TYR A 71 20.74 15.85 4.56
CA TYR A 71 19.51 15.17 4.14
C TYR A 71 19.71 13.68 3.85
N TYR A 72 20.81 13.31 3.19
CA TYR A 72 21.16 11.90 2.98
C TYR A 72 21.51 11.18 4.27
N LYS A 73 22.18 11.86 5.21
CA LYS A 73 22.47 11.31 6.54
C LYS A 73 21.18 11.04 7.31
N ASP A 74 20.25 11.98 7.28
CA ASP A 74 18.93 11.85 7.93
C ASP A 74 18.12 10.71 7.29
N LEU A 75 18.06 10.65 5.96
CA LEU A 75 17.37 9.57 5.24
C LEU A 75 17.97 8.19 5.53
N ASN A 76 19.30 8.09 5.55
CA ASN A 76 19.99 6.84 5.89
C ASN A 76 19.77 6.45 7.35
N HIS A 77 19.82 7.41 8.27
CA HIS A 77 19.53 7.16 9.68
C HIS A 77 18.09 6.65 9.84
N PHE A 78 17.13 7.31 9.21
CA PHE A 78 15.73 6.93 9.22
C PHE A 78 15.51 5.51 8.67
N ILE A 79 16.09 5.18 7.51
CA ILE A 79 15.96 3.84 6.92
C ILE A 79 16.59 2.78 7.84
N ASN A 80 17.85 2.98 8.26
CA ASN A 80 18.59 1.96 8.99
C ASN A 80 18.11 1.77 10.44
N TYR A 81 17.62 2.82 11.11
CA TYR A 81 17.23 2.74 12.52
C TYR A 81 15.72 2.82 12.75
N GLY A 82 14.98 3.46 11.85
CA GLY A 82 13.52 3.53 11.88
C GLY A 82 12.90 2.34 11.13
N VAL A 83 13.14 2.26 9.82
CA VAL A 83 12.48 1.26 8.95
C VAL A 83 12.93 -0.15 9.29
N GLU A 84 14.22 -0.43 9.43
CA GLU A 84 14.70 -1.77 9.77
C GLU A 84 14.17 -2.25 11.13
N LYS A 85 14.20 -1.39 12.15
CA LYS A 85 13.64 -1.70 13.48
C LYS A 85 12.14 -1.99 13.42
N ASN A 86 11.38 -1.20 12.66
CA ASN A 86 9.95 -1.44 12.50
C ASN A 86 9.66 -2.70 11.68
N ASN A 87 10.51 -3.02 10.71
CA ASN A 87 10.47 -4.31 10.00
C ASN A 87 10.73 -5.48 10.96
N GLU A 88 11.65 -5.36 11.91
CA GLU A 88 11.86 -6.37 12.95
C GLU A 88 10.65 -6.53 13.87
N ILE A 89 10.04 -5.42 14.31
CA ILE A 89 8.79 -5.43 15.09
C ILE A 89 7.70 -6.15 14.31
N CYS A 90 7.50 -5.77 13.06
CA CYS A 90 6.51 -6.36 12.18
C CYS A 90 6.73 -7.88 12.00
N ARG A 91 7.97 -8.31 11.78
CA ARG A 91 8.34 -9.73 11.66
C ARG A 91 8.16 -10.48 12.97
N SER A 92 8.45 -9.84 14.09
CA SER A 92 8.27 -10.42 15.42
C SER A 92 6.80 -10.67 15.73
N LYS A 93 5.94 -9.66 15.53
CA LYS A 93 4.50 -9.79 15.72
C LYS A 93 3.89 -10.82 14.77
N PHE A 94 4.32 -10.83 13.50
CA PHE A 94 3.93 -11.88 12.56
C PHE A 94 4.32 -13.27 13.05
N LYS A 95 5.54 -13.45 13.55
CA LYS A 95 6.00 -14.73 14.11
C LYS A 95 5.20 -15.15 15.33
N GLN A 96 4.77 -14.21 16.17
CA GLN A 96 3.92 -14.52 17.32
C GLN A 96 2.56 -15.09 16.89
N ILE A 97 2.00 -14.56 15.80
CA ILE A 97 0.73 -15.02 15.22
C ILE A 97 0.91 -16.35 14.45
N SER A 98 1.95 -16.45 13.62
CA SER A 98 2.19 -17.60 12.72
C SER A 98 2.82 -18.83 13.39
N ARG A 99 3.30 -18.72 14.64
CA ARG A 99 3.84 -19.87 15.41
C ARG A 99 2.77 -20.89 15.80
N ASP A 100 1.49 -20.53 15.75
CA ASP A 100 0.42 -21.52 15.81
C ASP A 100 0.39 -22.31 14.51
N LYS A 101 0.71 -23.61 14.57
CA LYS A 101 0.84 -24.50 13.39
C LYS A 101 -0.40 -24.54 12.49
N ASN A 102 -1.55 -24.10 12.99
CA ASN A 102 -2.82 -24.05 12.28
C ASN A 102 -3.17 -22.62 11.82
N PHE A 103 -2.31 -21.62 12.00
CA PHE A 103 -2.69 -20.21 11.79
C PHE A 103 -3.10 -19.86 10.33
N LEU A 104 -2.45 -20.48 9.34
CA LEU A 104 -2.82 -20.36 7.92
C LEU A 104 -3.91 -21.35 7.50
N ASP A 105 -4.36 -22.20 8.42
CA ASP A 105 -5.48 -23.10 8.16
C ASP A 105 -6.79 -22.31 8.32
N LYS A 106 -7.51 -22.17 7.21
CA LYS A 106 -8.87 -21.60 7.14
C LYS A 106 -9.81 -22.21 8.18
N ASP A 107 -9.55 -23.44 8.64
CA ASP A 107 -10.37 -24.18 9.59
C ASP A 107 -9.89 -24.06 11.05
N SER A 108 -8.79 -23.34 11.31
CA SER A 108 -8.22 -23.10 12.64
C SER A 108 -9.08 -22.38 13.68
N ASP A 109 -9.25 -22.99 14.84
CA ASP A 109 -9.98 -22.40 15.97
C ASP A 109 -9.27 -21.20 16.62
N PHE A 110 -8.06 -20.84 16.19
CA PHE A 110 -7.29 -19.70 16.71
C PHE A 110 -8.16 -18.43 16.81
N PHE A 111 -8.86 -18.09 15.72
CA PHE A 111 -9.71 -16.90 15.63
C PHE A 111 -10.99 -16.97 16.49
N LYS A 112 -11.37 -18.14 17.03
CA LYS A 112 -12.53 -18.29 17.93
C LYS A 112 -12.18 -17.98 19.39
N THR A 113 -10.91 -18.12 19.75
CA THR A 113 -10.45 -17.87 21.11
C THR A 113 -10.34 -16.37 21.37
N GLN A 114 -10.61 -15.94 22.60
CA GLN A 114 -10.35 -14.57 23.01
C GLN A 114 -8.87 -14.20 22.80
N GLU A 115 -7.96 -15.11 23.11
CA GLU A 115 -6.53 -14.96 22.92
C GLU A 115 -6.15 -14.68 21.45
N GLY A 116 -6.71 -15.42 20.49
CA GLY A 116 -6.42 -15.22 19.08
C GLY A 116 -6.93 -13.88 18.55
N THR A 117 -8.15 -13.48 18.96
CA THR A 117 -8.67 -12.14 18.64
C THR A 117 -7.78 -11.03 19.23
N GLU A 118 -7.39 -11.14 20.50
CA GLU A 118 -6.53 -10.15 21.16
C GLU A 118 -5.16 -10.03 20.49
N LYS A 119 -4.53 -11.16 20.10
CA LYS A 119 -3.26 -11.16 19.36
C LYS A 119 -3.36 -10.46 18.01
N LEU A 120 -4.49 -10.57 17.31
CA LEU A 120 -4.70 -9.88 16.03
C LEU A 120 -4.94 -8.39 16.21
N MET A 121 -5.73 -8.02 17.23
CA MET A 121 -5.97 -6.62 17.57
C MET A 121 -4.67 -5.92 17.97
N ASP A 122 -3.84 -6.57 18.78
CA ASP A 122 -2.50 -6.11 19.13
C ASP A 122 -1.60 -5.96 17.90
N PHE A 123 -1.62 -6.93 16.99
CA PHE A 123 -0.88 -6.83 15.72
C PHE A 123 -1.32 -5.64 14.87
N PHE A 124 -2.63 -5.42 14.69
CA PHE A 124 -3.13 -4.29 13.89
C PHE A 124 -2.89 -2.93 14.54
N THR A 125 -3.00 -2.87 15.86
CA THR A 125 -2.66 -1.67 16.62
C THR A 125 -1.17 -1.34 16.45
N GLU A 126 -0.31 -2.36 16.50
CA GLU A 126 1.13 -2.14 16.31
C GLU A 126 1.46 -1.77 14.87
N LEU A 127 0.84 -2.42 13.87
CA LEU A 127 1.01 -2.11 12.46
C LEU A 127 0.62 -0.66 12.13
N SER A 128 -0.53 -0.19 12.64
CA SER A 128 -0.97 1.19 12.42
C SER A 128 -0.05 2.22 13.11
N ARG A 129 0.58 1.84 14.23
CA ARG A 129 1.53 2.69 14.94
C ARG A 129 2.85 2.85 14.18
N ILE A 130 3.41 1.76 13.66
CA ILE A 130 4.73 1.76 13.01
C ILE A 130 4.72 2.28 11.58
N SER A 131 3.56 2.28 10.89
CA SER A 131 3.44 2.79 9.53
C SER A 131 3.65 4.31 9.43
N ASN A 132 3.59 5.04 10.56
CA ASN A 132 3.78 6.49 10.63
C ASN A 132 5.15 6.99 10.19
N GLU A 133 6.18 6.16 10.34
CA GLU A 133 7.55 6.55 10.03
C GLU A 133 7.77 6.80 8.52
N GLY A 134 7.08 6.06 7.63
CA GLY A 134 7.27 6.17 6.16
C GLY A 134 7.13 7.59 5.59
N ASP A 135 6.34 8.44 6.24
CA ASP A 135 6.11 9.84 5.83
C ASP A 135 7.38 10.70 5.91
N ILE A 136 8.29 10.36 6.84
CA ILE A 136 9.54 11.08 7.07
C ILE A 136 10.52 10.81 5.94
N ALA A 137 10.60 9.55 5.45
CA ALA A 137 11.45 9.20 4.32
C ALA A 137 11.02 9.94 3.05
N ASP A 138 9.75 9.83 2.68
CA ASP A 138 9.21 10.44 1.46
C ASP A 138 9.36 11.97 1.50
N GLY A 139 9.07 12.60 2.64
CA GLY A 139 9.29 14.03 2.82
C GLY A 139 10.77 14.46 2.83
N THR A 140 11.71 13.55 3.11
CA THR A 140 13.15 13.82 3.02
C THR A 140 13.65 13.66 1.58
N ILE A 141 13.11 12.67 0.84
CA ILE A 141 13.39 12.47 -0.58
C ILE A 141 12.97 13.68 -1.41
N GLU A 142 11.80 14.27 -1.13
CA GLU A 142 11.37 15.52 -1.76
C GLU A 142 12.40 16.65 -1.56
N LYS A 143 12.97 16.77 -0.36
CA LYS A 143 13.97 17.82 -0.05
C LYS A 143 15.31 17.56 -0.73
N ILE A 144 15.77 16.31 -0.78
CA ILE A 144 16.98 15.93 -1.51
C ILE A 144 16.86 16.33 -2.98
N MET A 145 15.70 16.08 -3.58
CA MET A 145 15.46 16.38 -4.98
C MET A 145 15.33 17.88 -5.30
N LEU A 146 15.12 18.75 -4.31
CA LEU A 146 15.21 20.20 -4.50
C LEU A 146 16.66 20.69 -4.61
N SER A 147 17.65 19.82 -4.34
CA SER A 147 19.07 20.13 -4.49
C SER A 147 19.56 19.83 -5.91
N ASP A 148 20.71 20.40 -6.29
CA ASP A 148 21.26 20.24 -7.64
C ASP A 148 22.08 18.95 -7.84
N ASP A 149 22.41 18.21 -6.77
CA ASP A 149 23.44 17.15 -6.80
C ASP A 149 22.98 15.76 -6.27
N TRP A 150 21.82 15.27 -6.74
CA TRP A 150 21.31 13.94 -6.37
C TRP A 150 21.38 12.93 -7.54
N ASP A 151 21.37 11.64 -7.20
CA ASP A 151 21.35 10.49 -8.10
C ASP A 151 19.94 9.85 -8.17
N PRO A 152 19.29 9.80 -9.34
CA PRO A 152 18.00 9.12 -9.50
C PRO A 152 17.99 7.66 -9.04
N LEU A 153 19.07 6.89 -9.29
CA LEU A 153 19.12 5.49 -8.88
C LEU A 153 19.13 5.35 -7.36
N GLU A 154 19.89 6.22 -6.69
CA GLU A 154 19.93 6.26 -5.25
C GLU A 154 18.55 6.62 -4.67
N ILE A 155 17.87 7.64 -5.20
CA ILE A 155 16.52 8.00 -4.78
C ILE A 155 15.55 6.83 -4.96
N LYS A 156 15.53 6.20 -6.13
CA LYS A 156 14.67 5.04 -6.39
C LYS A 156 14.93 3.91 -5.40
N THR A 157 16.20 3.65 -5.09
CA THR A 157 16.60 2.66 -4.09
C THR A 157 16.08 3.04 -2.70
N LYS A 158 16.22 4.31 -2.30
CA LYS A 158 15.78 4.79 -0.98
C LYS A 158 14.26 4.77 -0.82
N MET A 159 13.50 5.07 -1.87
CA MET A 159 12.04 4.90 -1.88
C MET A 159 11.64 3.45 -1.62
N SER A 160 12.30 2.48 -2.28
CA SER A 160 12.01 1.06 -2.03
C SER A 160 12.36 0.62 -0.60
N GLN A 161 13.38 1.23 0.00
CA GLN A 161 13.83 0.95 1.36
C GLN A 161 12.99 1.64 2.45
N SER A 162 12.10 2.58 2.10
CA SER A 162 11.26 3.28 3.08
C SER A 162 10.00 2.49 3.48
N VAL A 163 9.74 1.37 2.82
CA VAL A 163 8.57 0.51 3.03
C VAL A 163 8.78 -0.43 4.23
N ILE A 164 7.88 -0.35 5.21
CA ILE A 164 7.81 -1.23 6.38
C ILE A 164 6.82 -2.36 6.09
N CYS A 165 7.06 -3.56 6.62
CA CYS A 165 6.19 -4.74 6.47
C CYS A 165 6.00 -5.22 5.03
N GLN A 166 7.02 -5.08 4.17
CA GLN A 166 6.98 -5.61 2.82
C GLN A 166 7.31 -7.12 2.82
N ASP A 167 6.34 -7.97 3.16
CA ASP A 167 6.46 -9.44 3.05
C ASP A 167 5.14 -10.01 2.53
N VAL A 168 5.22 -10.87 1.51
CA VAL A 168 4.08 -11.58 0.91
C VAL A 168 3.30 -12.41 1.93
N ASN A 169 3.96 -12.82 3.00
CA ASN A 169 3.34 -13.55 4.10
C ASN A 169 2.33 -12.67 4.87
N TYR A 170 2.49 -11.34 4.89
CA TYR A 170 1.52 -10.42 5.50
C TYR A 170 0.22 -10.36 4.71
N THR A 171 0.30 -10.25 3.38
CA THR A 171 -0.89 -10.28 2.50
C THR A 171 -1.66 -11.59 2.67
N ASN A 172 -0.94 -12.72 2.70
CA ASN A 172 -1.56 -14.03 2.94
C ASN A 172 -2.23 -14.12 4.33
N LEU A 173 -1.58 -13.58 5.36
CA LEU A 173 -2.15 -13.46 6.70
C LEU A 173 -3.46 -12.66 6.68
N THR A 174 -3.45 -11.49 6.07
CA THR A 174 -4.63 -10.62 5.94
C THR A 174 -5.77 -11.35 5.23
N HIS A 175 -5.50 -12.03 4.11
CA HIS A 175 -6.52 -12.78 3.36
C HIS A 175 -7.09 -13.97 4.16
N SER A 176 -6.22 -14.77 4.80
CA SER A 176 -6.65 -15.89 5.65
C SER A 176 -7.49 -15.44 6.83
N MET A 177 -7.15 -14.30 7.42
CA MET A 177 -7.93 -13.70 8.50
C MET A 177 -9.29 -13.22 8.00
N ILE A 178 -9.35 -12.43 6.93
CA ILE A 178 -10.62 -11.91 6.39
C ILE A 178 -11.57 -13.06 6.06
N ARG A 179 -11.06 -14.13 5.44
CA ARG A 179 -11.83 -15.34 5.14
C ARG A 179 -12.30 -16.07 6.42
N SER A 180 -11.57 -15.95 7.52
CA SER A 180 -11.98 -16.54 8.79
C SER A 180 -13.15 -15.80 9.43
N PHE A 181 -13.40 -14.52 9.08
CA PHE A 181 -14.57 -13.78 9.54
C PHE A 181 -15.88 -14.35 8.96
N THR A 182 -15.85 -14.88 7.75
CA THR A 182 -17.04 -15.40 7.05
C THR A 182 -17.29 -16.88 7.31
N ASN A 183 -16.24 -17.68 7.43
CA ASN A 183 -16.37 -19.13 7.56
C ASN A 183 -16.77 -19.60 8.97
N LYS A 184 -16.80 -18.72 9.97
CA LYS A 184 -16.92 -19.13 11.38
C LYS A 184 -17.98 -18.31 12.09
N ASN A 185 -18.79 -18.98 12.91
CA ASN A 185 -19.78 -18.38 13.80
C ASN A 185 -19.11 -17.56 14.91
N LEU A 186 -18.49 -16.44 14.57
CA LEU A 186 -18.05 -15.43 15.51
C LEU A 186 -19.28 -14.73 16.09
N LYS A 187 -19.24 -14.34 17.36
CA LYS A 187 -20.25 -13.44 17.93
C LYS A 187 -20.23 -12.11 17.17
N ASP A 188 -21.40 -11.53 16.91
CA ASP A 188 -21.54 -10.31 16.10
C ASP A 188 -20.62 -9.18 16.58
N ASP A 189 -20.60 -8.86 17.88
CA ASP A 189 -19.74 -7.80 18.44
C ASP A 189 -18.24 -8.01 18.16
N LYS A 190 -17.77 -9.26 18.19
CA LYS A 190 -16.36 -9.59 17.92
C LYS A 190 -16.04 -9.48 16.44
N ARG A 191 -16.92 -10.00 15.59
CA ARG A 191 -16.79 -9.87 14.14
C ARG A 191 -16.75 -8.41 13.74
N ASP A 192 -17.67 -7.61 14.27
CA ASP A 192 -17.82 -6.19 13.93
C ASP A 192 -16.62 -5.38 14.43
N SER A 193 -16.09 -5.67 15.63
CA SER A 193 -14.85 -5.06 16.13
C SER A 193 -13.63 -5.40 15.26
N MET A 194 -13.48 -6.65 14.82
CA MET A 194 -12.38 -7.07 13.95
C MET A 194 -12.51 -6.48 12.55
N LEU A 195 -13.73 -6.41 12.01
CA LEU A 195 -14.05 -5.79 10.74
C LEU A 195 -13.72 -4.29 10.78
N PHE A 196 -14.15 -3.59 11.83
CA PHE A 196 -13.83 -2.19 12.06
C PHE A 196 -12.31 -1.96 12.07
N MET A 197 -11.55 -2.75 12.84
CA MET A 197 -10.09 -2.60 12.88
C MET A 197 -9.41 -2.92 11.55
N THR A 198 -9.95 -3.87 10.78
CA THR A 198 -9.42 -4.23 9.47
C THR A 198 -9.63 -3.08 8.47
N VAL A 199 -10.80 -2.43 8.48
CA VAL A 199 -11.07 -1.24 7.64
C VAL A 199 -10.28 -0.03 8.13
N PHE A 200 -10.20 0.20 9.43
CA PHE A 200 -9.38 1.25 10.02
C PHE A 200 -7.91 1.11 9.64
N MET A 201 -7.39 -0.13 9.62
CA MET A 201 -6.02 -0.40 9.17
C MET A 201 -5.83 0.00 7.69
N ALA A 202 -6.78 -0.32 6.81
CA ALA A 202 -6.69 0.11 5.40
C ALA A 202 -6.58 1.65 5.28
N SER A 203 -7.37 2.39 6.07
CA SER A 203 -7.25 3.86 6.15
C SER A 203 -5.88 4.30 6.67
N ALA A 204 -5.42 3.75 7.80
CA ALA A 204 -4.17 4.12 8.45
C ALA A 204 -2.94 3.87 7.56
N PHE A 205 -2.94 2.78 6.78
CA PHE A 205 -1.89 2.48 5.82
C PHE A 205 -1.95 3.35 4.58
N SER A 206 -3.12 3.88 4.21
CA SER A 206 -3.26 4.66 2.98
C SER A 206 -2.70 6.08 3.07
N GLY A 207 -2.33 6.59 4.26
CA GLY A 207 -1.91 7.97 4.60
C GLY A 207 -1.29 8.84 3.49
N ASN A 208 -1.57 10.15 3.51
CA ASN A 208 -1.16 11.13 2.47
C ASN A 208 0.31 11.03 2.02
N ARG A 209 1.25 10.73 2.94
CA ARG A 209 2.69 10.64 2.66
C ARG A 209 3.26 9.23 2.77
N LYS A 210 2.38 8.23 2.73
CA LYS A 210 2.77 6.83 2.77
C LYS A 210 3.25 6.35 1.40
N PRO A 211 4.24 5.45 1.38
CA PRO A 211 4.65 4.76 0.17
C PRO A 211 3.46 4.12 -0.57
N ILE A 212 3.53 4.05 -1.90
CA ILE A 212 2.46 3.50 -2.74
C ILE A 212 2.15 2.04 -2.40
N GLU A 213 3.13 1.32 -1.90
CA GLU A 213 3.05 -0.06 -1.44
C GLU A 213 2.01 -0.22 -0.32
N TYR A 214 1.86 0.78 0.56
CA TYR A 214 0.85 0.72 1.59
C TYR A 214 -0.56 0.98 1.05
N LYS A 215 -0.67 1.77 -0.03
CA LYS A 215 -1.95 1.93 -0.75
C LYS A 215 -2.34 0.62 -1.42
N PHE A 216 -1.39 -0.11 -2.00
CA PHE A 216 -1.64 -1.49 -2.45
C PHE A 216 -2.10 -2.39 -1.32
N PHE A 217 -1.45 -2.36 -0.16
CA PHE A 217 -1.87 -3.13 1.00
C PHE A 217 -3.31 -2.79 1.44
N ALA A 218 -3.64 -1.51 1.51
CA ALA A 218 -4.99 -1.05 1.81
C ALA A 218 -6.02 -1.55 0.77
N MET A 219 -5.67 -1.53 -0.52
CA MET A 219 -6.52 -2.09 -1.57
C MET A 219 -6.73 -3.59 -1.41
N GLU A 220 -5.68 -4.37 -1.15
CA GLU A 220 -5.81 -5.82 -0.93
C GLU A 220 -6.71 -6.14 0.28
N VAL A 221 -6.62 -5.35 1.37
CA VAL A 221 -7.54 -5.45 2.51
C VAL A 221 -8.98 -5.22 2.05
N LEU A 222 -9.26 -4.11 1.34
CA LEU A 222 -10.61 -3.74 0.92
C LEU A 222 -11.21 -4.76 -0.07
N PHE A 223 -10.42 -5.26 -1.01
CA PHE A 223 -10.85 -6.35 -1.91
C PHE A 223 -11.11 -7.64 -1.14
N GLY A 224 -10.23 -8.01 -0.21
CA GLY A 224 -10.45 -9.19 0.63
C GLY A 224 -11.79 -9.10 1.35
N LEU A 225 -12.14 -7.93 1.90
CA LEU A 225 -13.42 -7.70 2.57
C LEU A 225 -14.60 -7.78 1.58
N LEU A 226 -14.46 -7.17 0.40
CA LEU A 226 -15.47 -7.18 -0.65
C LEU A 226 -15.77 -8.59 -1.15
N ASP A 227 -14.74 -9.37 -1.49
CA ASP A 227 -14.82 -10.74 -2.00
C ASP A 227 -15.49 -11.69 -0.99
N ASN A 228 -15.43 -11.33 0.29
CA ASN A 228 -16.04 -12.06 1.39
C ASN A 228 -17.41 -11.49 1.81
N ASN A 229 -17.97 -10.51 1.08
CA ASN A 229 -19.25 -9.85 1.40
C ASN A 229 -19.28 -9.22 2.80
N LEU A 230 -18.12 -8.78 3.31
CA LEU A 230 -17.99 -8.11 4.61
C LEU A 230 -18.15 -6.59 4.50
N ILE A 231 -18.13 -6.06 3.27
CA ILE A 231 -18.47 -4.67 2.95
C ILE A 231 -19.46 -4.64 1.77
N PRO A 232 -20.28 -3.58 1.63
CA PRO A 232 -21.24 -3.46 0.54
C PRO A 232 -20.63 -3.57 -0.86
N SER A 233 -21.28 -4.33 -1.75
CA SER A 233 -20.83 -4.54 -3.13
C SER A 233 -20.77 -3.26 -3.98
N LYS A 234 -21.47 -2.19 -3.57
CA LYS A 234 -21.48 -0.89 -4.24
C LYS A 234 -20.09 -0.24 -4.36
N TYR A 235 -19.14 -0.60 -3.50
CA TYR A 235 -17.76 -0.10 -3.55
C TYR A 235 -16.90 -0.82 -4.61
N GLY A 236 -17.38 -1.90 -5.20
CA GLY A 236 -16.57 -2.76 -6.07
C GLY A 236 -16.01 -2.06 -7.30
N GLU A 237 -16.83 -1.28 -8.01
CA GLU A 237 -16.39 -0.56 -9.22
C GLU A 237 -15.32 0.49 -8.89
N GLU A 238 -15.53 1.24 -7.81
CA GLU A 238 -14.60 2.27 -7.34
C GLU A 238 -13.25 1.66 -6.93
N LEU A 239 -13.27 0.56 -6.17
CA LEU A 239 -12.06 -0.15 -5.77
C LEU A 239 -11.29 -0.70 -6.98
N VAL A 240 -11.97 -1.25 -7.98
CA VAL A 240 -11.34 -1.74 -9.22
C VAL A 240 -10.68 -0.60 -9.98
N SER A 241 -11.39 0.52 -10.13
CA SER A 241 -10.85 1.72 -10.77
C SER A 241 -9.59 2.22 -10.05
N LEU A 242 -9.65 2.37 -8.72
CA LEU A 242 -8.51 2.79 -7.90
C LEU A 242 -7.31 1.85 -8.03
N ARG A 243 -7.52 0.53 -8.02
CA ARG A 243 -6.42 -0.43 -8.18
C ARG A 243 -5.72 -0.28 -9.51
N GLN A 244 -6.48 -0.21 -10.60
CA GLN A 244 -5.90 -0.05 -11.95
C GLN A 244 -5.10 1.24 -12.06
N ARG A 245 -5.64 2.31 -11.49
CA ARG A 245 -5.04 3.63 -11.38
C ARG A 245 -3.70 3.62 -10.64
N ILE A 246 -3.64 2.99 -9.46
CA ILE A 246 -2.40 2.80 -8.70
C ILE A 246 -1.37 2.03 -9.54
N ILE A 247 -1.76 0.91 -10.14
CA ILE A 247 -0.88 0.07 -10.98
C ILE A 247 -0.30 0.90 -12.12
N GLN A 248 -1.15 1.65 -12.83
CA GLN A 248 -0.72 2.45 -13.97
C GLN A 248 0.24 3.57 -13.54
N ASN A 249 -0.01 4.23 -12.42
CA ASN A 249 0.87 5.27 -11.90
C ASN A 249 2.27 4.72 -11.57
N VAL A 250 2.34 3.56 -10.90
CA VAL A 250 3.61 2.89 -10.59
C VAL A 250 4.33 2.46 -11.87
N GLN A 251 3.63 1.84 -12.81
CA GLN A 251 4.22 1.40 -14.07
C GLN A 251 4.79 2.57 -14.89
N ASN A 252 4.04 3.68 -14.98
CA ASN A 252 4.50 4.88 -15.67
C ASN A 252 5.73 5.47 -14.98
N PHE A 253 5.68 5.63 -13.65
CA PHE A 253 6.81 6.16 -12.89
C PHE A 253 8.06 5.27 -13.04
N GLU A 254 7.92 3.95 -12.92
CA GLU A 254 9.06 3.03 -13.04
C GLU A 254 9.67 2.99 -14.44
N SER A 255 8.84 3.11 -15.48
CA SER A 255 9.24 3.18 -16.89
C SER A 255 9.98 4.49 -17.18
N ASP A 256 9.40 5.59 -16.72
CA ASP A 256 9.79 6.92 -17.18
C ASP A 256 10.89 7.50 -16.30
N PHE A 257 10.94 7.21 -14.99
CA PHE A 257 11.97 7.71 -14.09
C PHE A 257 13.30 6.96 -14.27
N SER A 258 14.33 7.68 -14.73
CA SER A 258 15.58 7.08 -15.21
C SER A 258 16.80 7.99 -15.04
N GLU A 259 17.97 7.39 -14.84
CA GLU A 259 19.28 8.10 -14.86
C GLU A 259 19.55 8.84 -16.18
N LYS A 260 18.89 8.42 -17.28
CA LYS A 260 19.07 9.02 -18.60
C LYS A 260 18.32 10.33 -18.79
N ASN A 261 17.33 10.61 -17.96
CA ASN A 261 16.58 11.85 -18.03
C ASN A 261 17.38 12.98 -17.39
N ASP A 262 17.12 14.21 -17.84
CA ASP A 262 17.58 15.37 -17.08
C ASP A 262 16.90 15.44 -15.69
N LYS A 263 17.57 16.10 -14.75
CA LYS A 263 17.11 16.19 -13.35
C LYS A 263 15.73 16.83 -13.22
N ARG A 264 15.41 17.81 -14.06
CA ARG A 264 14.12 18.50 -14.03
C ARG A 264 12.99 17.55 -14.44
N THR A 265 13.20 16.76 -15.47
CA THR A 265 12.25 15.73 -15.91
C THR A 265 11.96 14.73 -14.79
N ASN A 266 13.01 14.20 -14.13
CA ASN A 266 12.81 13.28 -13.01
C ASN A 266 12.16 13.96 -11.77
N GLN A 267 12.43 15.24 -11.50
CA GLN A 267 11.72 16.02 -10.49
C GLN A 267 10.23 16.13 -10.80
N GLU A 268 9.88 16.44 -12.05
CA GLU A 268 8.49 16.54 -12.51
C GLU A 268 7.78 15.18 -12.41
N LEU A 269 8.43 14.09 -12.82
CA LEU A 269 7.91 12.72 -12.71
C LEU A 269 7.66 12.30 -11.26
N LEU A 270 8.62 12.50 -10.35
CA LEU A 270 8.39 12.16 -8.94
C LEU A 270 7.27 13.02 -8.36
N ARG A 271 7.26 14.32 -8.65
CA ARG A 271 6.21 15.19 -8.15
C ARG A 271 4.83 14.75 -8.62
N SER A 272 4.66 14.42 -9.90
CA SER A 272 3.40 13.86 -10.42
C SER A 272 3.05 12.54 -9.74
N TYR A 273 4.03 11.67 -9.51
CA TYR A 273 3.84 10.41 -8.80
C TYR A 273 3.35 10.64 -7.35
N MET A 274 3.95 11.58 -6.62
CA MET A 274 3.59 11.93 -5.23
C MET A 274 2.22 12.60 -5.14
N GLU A 275 1.93 13.58 -6.01
CA GLU A 275 0.62 14.23 -6.08
C GLU A 275 -0.49 13.21 -6.41
N TYR A 276 -0.22 12.26 -7.29
CA TYR A 276 -1.14 11.15 -7.57
C TYR A 276 -1.34 10.24 -6.35
N SER A 277 -0.25 9.96 -5.63
CA SER A 277 -0.25 9.18 -4.40
C SER A 277 -1.18 9.81 -3.34
N GLU A 278 -1.16 11.13 -3.17
CA GLU A 278 -2.06 11.89 -2.28
C GLU A 278 -3.53 11.82 -2.73
N ASP A 279 -3.80 11.92 -4.04
CA ASP A 279 -5.16 11.79 -4.59
C ASP A 279 -5.75 10.40 -4.32
N VAL A 280 -4.96 9.34 -4.55
CA VAL A 280 -5.35 7.96 -4.25
C VAL A 280 -5.62 7.78 -2.75
N HIS A 281 -4.77 8.33 -1.88
CA HIS A 281 -5.00 8.28 -0.44
C HIS A 281 -6.36 8.86 -0.08
N THR A 282 -6.67 10.05 -0.59
CA THR A 282 -7.92 10.75 -0.30
C THR A 282 -9.13 9.87 -0.64
N GLN A 283 -9.11 9.22 -1.81
CA GLN A 283 -10.19 8.33 -2.23
C GLN A 283 -10.26 7.04 -1.38
N ILE A 284 -9.13 6.41 -1.04
CA ILE A 284 -9.13 5.25 -0.15
C ILE A 284 -9.72 5.64 1.21
N ASN A 285 -9.33 6.81 1.74
CA ASN A 285 -9.86 7.31 2.99
C ASN A 285 -11.36 7.55 2.93
N GLU A 286 -11.86 8.26 1.91
CA GLU A 286 -13.29 8.49 1.70
C GLU A 286 -14.08 7.17 1.66
N ILE A 287 -13.59 6.17 0.94
CA ILE A 287 -14.19 4.82 0.90
C ILE A 287 -14.20 4.19 2.30
N THR A 288 -13.06 4.20 3.00
CA THR A 288 -12.96 3.59 4.33
C THR A 288 -13.85 4.28 5.36
N GLU A 289 -13.97 5.61 5.31
CA GLU A 289 -14.85 6.40 6.17
C GLU A 289 -16.32 6.09 5.89
N ASN A 290 -16.70 6.01 4.61
CA ASN A 290 -18.05 5.62 4.21
C ASN A 290 -18.39 4.22 4.72
N ILE A 291 -17.49 3.25 4.52
CA ILE A 291 -17.67 1.88 5.02
C ILE A 291 -17.85 1.90 6.55
N ILE A 292 -16.96 2.57 7.29
CA ILE A 292 -17.02 2.68 8.76
C ILE A 292 -18.34 3.31 9.21
N SER A 293 -18.83 4.33 8.51
CA SER A 293 -20.08 5.01 8.86
C SER A 293 -21.31 4.11 8.70
N GLU A 294 -21.23 3.11 7.84
CA GLU A 294 -22.28 2.13 7.56
C GLU A 294 -22.17 0.87 8.42
N MET A 295 -21.09 0.70 9.18
CA MET A 295 -20.94 -0.43 10.10
C MET A 295 -21.88 -0.30 11.31
N PRO A 296 -22.42 -1.42 11.83
CA PRO A 296 -23.16 -1.41 13.09
C PRO A 296 -22.29 -0.84 14.21
N ARG A 297 -22.77 0.20 14.90
CA ARG A 297 -22.16 0.65 16.15
C ARG A 297 -22.73 -0.20 17.28
N SER A 298 -21.88 -1.05 17.86
CA SER A 298 -22.19 -1.79 19.09
C SER A 298 -22.08 -0.88 20.32
#